data_AF-A0A3B0V4N4-F1
#
_entry.id   AF-A0A3B0V4N4-F1
#
_cell.length_a   1.000
_cell.length_b   1.000
_cell.length_c   1.000
_cell.angle_alpha   90.00
_cell.angle_beta   90.00
_cell.angle_gamma   90.00
#
_symmetry.space_group_name_H-M   'P 1'
#
loop_
_entity.id
_entity.type
_entity.pdbx_description
1 polymer ?
#
loop_
_entity_poly.entity_id
_entity_poly.type
_entity_poly.pdbx_seq_one_letter_code
_entity_poly.pdbx_strand_id
1 'polypeptide(L)' 'LIYYLVKEKGFTLEGAKSKMKENLKNVKNNHDIIVRLEAIKESLIKIKNQID' A
#
# COMPACT_ATOMS: atom_id res chain seq x y z
N LEU A 1 3.98 5.54 11.41
CA LEU A 1 4.03 6.42 10.22
C LEU A 1 4.46 7.86 10.55
N ILE A 2 3.83 8.55 11.50
CA ILE A 2 4.27 9.90 11.96
C ILE A 2 5.74 9.93 12.38
N TYR A 3 6.15 9.00 13.25
CA TYR A 3 7.54 8.92 13.73
C TYR A 3 8.54 8.78 12.57
N TYR A 4 8.32 7.82 11.66
CA TYR A 4 9.14 7.62 10.46
C TYR A 4 9.22 8.88 9.59
N LEU A 5 8.10 9.57 9.36
CA LEU A 5 8.08 10.79 8.54
C LEU A 5 8.88 11.93 9.18
N VAL A 6 8.83 12.08 10.50
CA VAL A 6 9.50 13.17 11.20
C VAL A 6 10.96 12.85 11.51
N LYS A 7 11.27 11.63 11.94
CA LYS A 7 12.62 11.22 12.38
C LYS A 7 13.51 10.70 11.27
N GLU A 8 12.96 9.95 10.32
CA GLU A 8 13.78 9.35 9.25
C GLU A 8 13.70 10.14 7.94
N LYS A 9 12.52 10.68 7.60
CA LYS A 9 12.33 11.48 6.38
C LYS A 9 12.53 12.99 6.59
N GLY A 10 12.69 13.46 7.84
CA GLY A 10 12.99 14.86 8.17
C GLY A 10 11.83 15.85 7.96
N PHE A 11 10.58 15.39 7.87
CA PHE A 11 9.43 16.29 7.78
C PHE A 11 9.17 17.00 9.11
N THR A 12 8.66 18.24 9.04
CA THR A 12 8.06 18.88 10.22
C THR A 12 6.78 18.16 10.63
N LEU A 13 6.33 18.34 11.87
CA LEU A 13 5.06 17.75 12.34
C LEU A 13 3.87 18.14 11.45
N GLU A 14 3.83 19.40 10.98
CA GLU A 14 2.82 19.86 10.03
C GLU A 14 2.98 19.22 8.65
N GLY A 15 4.21 19.12 8.13
CA GLY A 15 4.50 18.44 6.86
C GLY A 15 4.10 16.96 6.88
N ALA A 16 4.39 16.25 7.97
CA ALA A 16 3.99 14.86 8.15
C ALA A 16 2.46 14.71 8.24
N LYS A 17 1.79 15.63 8.95
CA LYS A 17 0.32 15.66 9.06
C LYS A 17 -0.36 15.92 7.72
N SER A 18 0.18 16.85 6.93
CA SER A 18 -0.32 17.16 5.59
C SER A 18 -0.09 15.99 4.63
N LYS A 19 1.11 15.39 4.65
CA LYS A 19 1.43 14.22 3.84
C LYS A 19 0.57 13.01 4.17
N MET A 20 0.21 12.81 5.44
CA MET A 20 -0.72 11.77 5.86
C MET A 20 -2.16 12.06 5.43
N LYS A 21 -2.59 13.32 5.43
CA LYS A 21 -3.88 13.74 4.87
C LYS A 21 -3.96 13.55 3.36
N GLU A 22 -2.90 13.88 2.61
CA GLU A 22 -2.82 13.64 1.17
C GLU A 22 -2.72 12.15 0.84
N ASN A 23 -1.89 11.40 1.58
CA ASN A 23 -1.67 9.97 1.33
C ASN A 23 -2.80 9.05 1.82
N LEU A 24 -3.82 9.53 2.52
CA LEU A 24 -4.98 8.70 2.87
C LEU A 24 -5.66 8.10 1.63
N LYS A 25 -5.66 8.83 0.50
CA LYS A 25 -6.15 8.32 -0.79
C LYS A 25 -5.17 7.33 -1.45
N ASN A 26 -3.88 7.63 -1.44
CA ASN A 26 -2.86 6.75 -2.04
C ASN A 26 -2.69 5.43 -1.28
N VAL A 27 -2.77 5.44 0.05
CA VAL A 27 -2.68 4.22 0.86
C VAL A 27 -3.89 3.33 0.60
N LYS A 28 -5.10 3.90 0.48
CA LYS A 28 -6.29 3.14 0.07
C LYS A 28 -6.14 2.56 -1.34
N ASN A 29 -5.73 3.38 -2.32
CA ASN A 29 -5.52 2.92 -3.69
C ASN A 29 -4.47 1.80 -3.76
N ASN A 30 -3.35 1.93 -3.04
CA ASN A 30 -2.33 0.89 -3.02
C ASN A 30 -2.85 -0.40 -2.37
N HIS A 31 -3.65 -0.31 -1.31
CA HIS A 31 -4.25 -1.47 -0.69
C HIS A 31 -5.23 -2.18 -1.65
N ASP A 32 -6.10 -1.42 -2.33
CA ASP A 32 -7.01 -1.96 -3.34
C ASP A 32 -6.26 -2.63 -4.51
N ILE A 33 -5.13 -2.06 -4.93
CA ILE A 33 -4.27 -2.64 -5.96
C ILE A 33 -3.64 -3.95 -5.47
N ILE A 34 -3.13 -4.00 -4.24
CA ILE A 34 -2.54 -5.21 -3.67
C ILE A 34 -3.56 -6.35 -3.61
N VAL A 35 -4.78 -6.07 -3.11
CA VAL A 35 -5.86 -7.07 -3.02
C VAL A 35 -6.20 -7.64 -4.40
N ARG A 36 -6.27 -6.79 -5.43
CA ARG A 36 -6.50 -7.25 -6.82
C ARG A 36 -5.37 -8.14 -7.33
N LEU A 37 -4.12 -7.76 -7.07
CA LEU A 37 -2.95 -8.54 -7.51
C LEU A 37 -2.88 -9.89 -6.80
N GLU A 38 -3.23 -9.95 -5.51
CA GLU A 38 -3.33 -11.21 -4.75
C GLU A 38 -4.41 -12.14 -5.33
N ALA A 39 -5.60 -11.61 -5.62
CA ALA A 39 -6.67 -12.39 -6.24
C ALA A 39 -6.30 -12.95 -7.63
N ILE A 40 -5.60 -12.15 -8.45
CA ILE A 40 -5.08 -12.59 -9.75
C ILE A 40 -4.05 -13.70 -9.56
N LYS A 41 -3.11 -13.53 -8.62
CA LYS A 41 -2.09 -14.55 -8.30
C LYS A 41 -2.73 -15.87 -7.87
N GLU A 42 -3.71 -15.84 -6.96
CA GLU A 42 -4.42 -17.05 -6.53
C GLU A 42 -5.14 -17.74 -7.69
N SER A 43 -5.76 -16.98 -8.58
CA SER A 43 -6.44 -17.51 -9.76
C SER A 43 -5.44 -18.21 -10.70
N LEU A 44 -4.28 -17.60 -10.94
CA LEU A 44 -3.22 -18.19 -11.76
C LEU A 44 -2.64 -19.46 -11.13
N ILE A 45 -2.46 -19.48 -9.81
CA ILE A 45 -2.00 -20.68 -9.09
C ILE A 45 -3.02 -21.81 -9.21
N LYS A 46 -4.32 -21.51 -9.08
CA LYS A 46 -5.39 -22.51 -9.26
C LYS A 46 -5.37 -23.11 -10.66
N ILE A 47 -5.22 -22.29 -11.69
CA ILE A 47 -5.12 -22.77 -13.08
C ILE A 47 -3.89 -23.66 -13.26
N LYS A 48 -2.73 -23.25 -12.74
CA LYS A 48 -1.51 -24.05 -12.78
C LYS A 48 -1.71 -25.43 -12.14
N ASN A 49 -2.29 -25.47 -10.94
CA ASN A 49 -2.53 -26.70 -10.19
C ASN A 49 -3.60 -27.62 -10.82
N GLN A 50 -4.40 -27.12 -11.77
CA GLN A 50 -5.36 -27.95 -12.53
C GLN A 50 -4.73 -28.56 -13.79
N ILE A 51 -3.59 -28.03 -14.23
CA ILE A 51 -2.86 -28.46 -15.43
C ILE A 51 -1.68 -29.37 -15.05
N ASP A 52 -1.16 -29.21 -13.83
CA ASP A 52 -0.24 -30.16 -13.17
C ASP A 52 -1.01 -31.38 -12.63
#